data_AF-A0A9E0WG55-F1
#
_entry.id   AF-A0A9E0WG55-F1
#
_cell.length_a   1.000
_cell.length_b   1.000
_cell.length_c   1.000
_cell.angle_alpha   90.00
_cell.angle_beta   90.00
_cell.angle_gamma   90.00
#
_symmetry.space_group_name_H-M   'P 1'
#
loop_
_entity.id
_entity.type
_entity.pdbx_description
1 polymer ?
#
loop_
_entity_poly.entity_id
_entity_poly.type
_entity_poly.pdbx_seq_one_letter_code
_entity_poly.pdbx_strand_id
1 'polypeptide(L)'
;MSDTLTPRSLSRRRFVQSSGALLFAAQCPVGLSRKAYAGGAGAMMNSFVRIDPNNVITMLANNSEFGNGAYTVMSMMLAEELDVDYRSIALEAAPTTPEYYSPLFREYLTAGSVTTGSTFMPMRTAGAKARAMLLEAASQDWQVPTAELTTEGAKVTHAASGRSSTYGELLEAIHRLDIQPPETVALKDPSEFKILGKPARRYEGAGKVDGSAEFGIDIKLPGMLYGAIARPPVHSGSVIDFD
;
A
#
# COMPACT_ATOMS: atom_id res chain seq x y z
N MET A 1 -66.68 -19.37 18.26
CA MET A 1 -65.22 -19.57 18.41
C MET A 1 -64.55 -18.47 17.61
N SER A 2 -64.10 -17.41 18.28
CA SER A 2 -63.52 -16.22 17.66
C SER A 2 -62.33 -15.79 18.51
N ASP A 3 -61.12 -16.16 18.10
CA ASP A 3 -59.88 -15.71 18.76
C ASP A 3 -59.44 -14.39 18.13
N THR A 4 -59.67 -13.30 18.86
CA THR A 4 -59.13 -11.97 18.58
C THR A 4 -57.66 -11.92 18.97
N LEU A 5 -56.76 -11.88 17.97
CA LEU A 5 -55.34 -11.60 18.16
C LEU A 5 -55.12 -10.08 18.32
N THR A 6 -54.67 -9.67 19.51
CA THR A 6 -54.18 -8.30 19.78
C THR A 6 -52.79 -8.11 19.16
N PRO A 7 -52.48 -6.95 18.54
CA PRO A 7 -51.14 -6.71 18.00
C PRO A 7 -50.18 -6.40 19.15
N ARG A 8 -49.22 -7.30 19.42
CA ARG A 8 -48.14 -7.07 20.39
C ARG A 8 -47.14 -6.06 19.83
N SER A 9 -47.01 -4.91 20.47
CA SER A 9 -45.98 -3.91 20.14
C SER A 9 -44.57 -4.44 20.42
N LEU A 10 -43.66 -4.27 19.48
CA LEU A 10 -42.23 -4.54 19.64
C LEU A 10 -41.61 -3.41 20.47
N SER A 11 -41.07 -3.74 21.64
CA SER A 11 -40.29 -2.81 22.46
C SER A 11 -38.78 -3.05 22.24
N ARG A 12 -37.98 -1.97 22.32
CA ARG A 12 -36.51 -1.97 22.17
C ARG A 12 -35.83 -3.07 23.01
N ARG A 13 -36.38 -3.36 24.19
CA ARG A 13 -35.87 -4.39 25.13
C ARG A 13 -36.00 -5.82 24.60
N ARG A 14 -37.02 -6.11 23.78
CA ARG A 14 -37.21 -7.44 23.15
C ARG A 14 -36.35 -7.62 21.90
N PHE A 15 -36.01 -6.54 21.19
CA PHE A 15 -35.09 -6.60 20.05
C PHE A 15 -33.69 -7.02 20.47
N VAL A 16 -33.19 -6.47 21.60
CA VAL A 16 -31.88 -6.84 22.17
C VAL A 16 -31.86 -8.27 22.73
N GLN A 17 -32.98 -8.76 23.29
CA GLN A 17 -33.10 -10.15 23.75
C GLN A 17 -33.19 -11.17 22.59
N SER A 18 -33.61 -10.77 21.38
CA SER A 18 -33.55 -11.63 20.19
C SER A 18 -32.18 -11.67 19.51
N SER A 19 -31.27 -10.76 19.85
CA SER A 19 -29.87 -10.77 19.42
C SER A 19 -28.97 -11.36 20.51
N GLY A 20 -29.21 -12.62 20.85
CA GLY A 20 -28.32 -13.39 21.71
C GLY A 20 -27.03 -13.73 20.97
N ALA A 21 -25.89 -13.21 21.42
CA ALA A 21 -24.60 -13.76 21.04
C ALA A 21 -24.23 -14.85 22.05
N LEU A 22 -24.47 -16.11 21.66
CA LEU A 22 -23.77 -17.26 22.22
C LEU A 22 -22.33 -17.25 21.66
N LEU A 23 -21.33 -17.22 22.54
CA LEU A 23 -19.94 -17.47 22.18
C LEU A 23 -19.76 -18.96 21.88
N PHE A 24 -19.58 -19.30 20.60
CA PHE A 24 -18.94 -20.54 20.19
C PHE A 24 -17.53 -20.22 19.70
N ALA A 25 -16.54 -20.60 20.51
CA ALA A 25 -15.21 -20.87 19.97
C ALA A 25 -15.29 -22.21 19.24
N ALA A 26 -15.10 -22.17 17.92
CA ALA A 26 -14.87 -23.34 17.10
C ALA A 26 -13.75 -23.01 16.11
N GLN A 27 -12.60 -23.64 16.33
CA GLN A 27 -11.58 -23.78 15.28
C GLN A 27 -12.16 -24.70 14.21
N CYS A 28 -12.29 -24.22 12.98
CA CYS A 28 -12.46 -25.12 11.85
C CYS A 28 -11.84 -24.58 10.55
N PRO A 29 -11.09 -25.43 9.83
CA PRO A 29 -10.29 -25.06 8.68
C PRO A 29 -11.13 -25.11 7.40
N VAL A 30 -11.14 -24.07 6.57
CA VAL A 30 -11.63 -24.24 5.19
C VAL A 30 -11.10 -23.18 4.24
N GLY A 31 -10.26 -23.64 3.31
CA GLY A 31 -10.70 -23.80 1.92
C GLY A 31 -11.05 -22.54 1.14
N LEU A 32 -10.04 -22.05 0.43
CA LEU A 32 -10.09 -21.43 -0.91
C LEU A 32 -11.48 -21.23 -1.52
N SER A 33 -11.92 -19.97 -1.57
CA SER A 33 -12.69 -19.48 -2.72
C SER A 33 -11.81 -18.53 -3.51
N ARG A 34 -11.26 -19.04 -4.61
CA ARG A 34 -10.40 -18.33 -5.55
C ARG A 34 -11.32 -17.53 -6.47
N LYS A 35 -11.44 -16.21 -6.26
CA LYS A 35 -11.84 -15.32 -7.35
C LYS A 35 -10.59 -15.01 -8.16
N ALA A 36 -10.52 -15.60 -9.35
CA ALA A 36 -9.57 -15.20 -10.38
C ALA A 36 -9.90 -13.76 -10.81
N TYR A 37 -8.93 -12.87 -10.74
CA TYR A 37 -8.93 -11.64 -11.53
C TYR A 37 -8.05 -11.87 -12.76
N ALA A 38 -8.67 -11.74 -13.93
CA ALA A 38 -8.00 -11.76 -15.21
C ALA A 38 -7.52 -10.34 -15.56
N GLY A 39 -6.22 -10.23 -15.85
CA GLY A 39 -5.73 -9.46 -16.99
C GLY A 39 -5.51 -7.96 -16.81
N GLY A 40 -4.28 -7.61 -16.42
CA GLY A 40 -3.55 -6.48 -16.98
C GLY A 40 -2.08 -6.89 -17.02
N ALA A 41 -1.44 -6.87 -18.20
CA ALA A 41 -0.03 -7.16 -18.35
C ALA A 41 0.79 -6.06 -17.64
N GLY A 42 0.97 -6.22 -16.33
CA GLY A 42 1.86 -5.41 -15.51
C GLY A 42 3.28 -5.77 -15.87
N ALA A 43 3.91 -4.89 -16.63
CA ALA A 43 5.31 -5.02 -16.95
C ALA A 43 6.15 -4.83 -15.68
N MET A 44 7.12 -5.72 -15.47
CA MET A 44 7.95 -5.87 -14.26
C MET A 44 7.23 -5.60 -12.93
N MET A 45 6.59 -6.63 -12.36
CA MET A 45 6.08 -6.56 -10.98
C MET A 45 7.10 -7.16 -10.00
N ASN A 46 7.79 -6.29 -9.27
CA ASN A 46 8.31 -6.66 -7.97
C ASN A 46 7.18 -6.40 -6.95
N SER A 47 7.02 -7.18 -5.88
CA SER A 47 5.76 -7.25 -5.13
C SER A 47 5.15 -5.87 -4.82
N PHE A 48 5.95 -4.82 -4.56
CA PHE A 48 5.44 -3.49 -4.21
C PHE A 48 5.56 -2.40 -5.29
N VAL A 49 6.13 -2.67 -6.46
CA VAL A 49 6.33 -1.67 -7.52
C VAL A 49 5.99 -2.23 -8.90
N ARG A 50 5.26 -1.42 -9.67
CA ARG A 50 4.93 -1.65 -11.08
C ARG A 50 5.50 -0.51 -11.92
N ILE A 51 6.02 -0.84 -13.10
CA ILE A 51 6.42 0.15 -14.10
C ILE A 51 5.60 -0.12 -15.36
N ASP A 52 4.86 0.87 -15.84
CA ASP A 52 4.00 0.74 -17.02
C ASP A 52 4.76 1.17 -18.30
N PRO A 53 4.36 0.69 -19.51
CA PRO A 53 5.02 1.06 -20.77
C PRO A 53 5.05 2.57 -21.09
N ASN A 54 4.12 3.35 -20.52
CA ASN A 54 4.10 4.81 -20.59
C ASN A 54 5.02 5.49 -19.56
N ASN A 55 5.91 4.73 -18.91
CA ASN A 55 6.85 5.14 -17.89
C ASN A 55 6.21 5.65 -16.58
N VAL A 56 4.95 5.25 -16.30
CA VAL A 56 4.33 5.49 -14.99
C VAL A 56 4.86 4.45 -14.00
N ILE A 57 5.42 4.93 -12.89
CA ILE A 57 5.90 4.10 -11.79
C ILE A 57 4.85 4.13 -10.69
N THR A 58 4.35 2.96 -10.30
CA THR A 58 3.30 2.83 -9.28
C THR A 58 3.82 2.03 -8.10
N MET A 59 3.69 2.58 -6.89
CA MET A 59 3.89 1.84 -5.64
C MET A 59 2.55 1.28 -5.17
N LEU A 60 2.55 -0.03 -4.93
CA LEU A 60 1.42 -0.75 -4.36
C LEU A 60 1.53 -0.70 -2.83
N ALA A 61 0.66 0.08 -2.20
CA ALA A 61 0.70 0.37 -0.78
C ALA A 61 -0.12 -0.63 0.05
N ASN A 62 0.54 -1.32 0.97
CA ASN A 62 -0.06 -2.28 1.91
C ASN A 62 -0.38 -1.68 3.29
N ASN A 63 -0.11 -0.40 3.48
CA ASN A 63 -0.43 0.33 4.70
C ASN A 63 -1.62 1.27 4.48
N SER A 64 -2.36 1.55 5.55
CA SER A 64 -3.31 2.66 5.57
C SER A 64 -2.58 3.96 5.88
N GLU A 65 -2.95 5.01 5.14
CA GLU A 65 -2.50 6.38 5.34
C GLU A 65 -3.66 7.21 5.89
N PHE A 66 -3.53 7.69 7.12
CA PHE A 66 -4.58 8.48 7.79
C PHE A 66 -4.01 9.73 8.49
N GLY A 67 -2.86 10.22 8.04
CA GLY A 67 -2.15 11.38 8.57
C GLY A 67 -0.75 11.07 9.08
N ASN A 68 -0.38 9.78 9.10
CA ASN A 68 0.89 9.29 9.64
C ASN A 68 2.06 9.36 8.64
N GLY A 69 1.81 9.61 7.35
CA GLY A 69 2.86 9.82 6.33
C GLY A 69 3.51 8.54 5.80
N ALA A 70 2.82 7.39 5.92
CA ALA A 70 3.24 6.10 5.40
C ALA A 70 3.52 6.16 3.89
N TYR A 71 2.62 6.72 3.09
CA TYR A 71 2.77 6.73 1.63
C TYR A 71 3.96 7.58 1.19
N THR A 72 4.17 8.72 1.83
CA THR A 72 5.35 9.55 1.61
C THR A 72 6.63 8.79 1.92
N VAL A 73 6.75 8.20 3.11
CA VAL A 73 8.01 7.57 3.51
C VAL A 73 8.32 6.30 2.71
N MET A 74 7.31 5.48 2.40
CA MET A 74 7.47 4.29 1.57
C MET A 74 7.91 4.65 0.14
N SER A 75 7.31 5.68 -0.46
CA SER A 75 7.71 6.15 -1.78
C SER A 75 9.12 6.70 -1.78
N MET A 76 9.52 7.43 -0.74
CA MET A 76 10.89 7.95 -0.61
C MET A 76 11.90 6.80 -0.52
N MET A 77 11.60 5.73 0.21
CA MET A 77 12.45 4.53 0.30
C MET A 77 12.61 3.83 -1.05
N LEU A 78 11.50 3.69 -1.78
CA LEU A 78 11.49 3.09 -3.11
C LEU A 78 12.28 3.97 -4.11
N ALA A 79 12.00 5.27 -4.11
CA ALA A 79 12.59 6.26 -5.01
C ALA A 79 14.10 6.44 -4.83
N GLU A 80 14.57 6.38 -3.58
CA GLU A 80 16.00 6.45 -3.26
C GLU A 80 16.77 5.39 -4.04
N GLU A 81 16.28 4.15 -4.04
CA GLU A 81 16.97 3.05 -4.73
C GLU A 81 16.70 3.03 -6.23
N LEU A 82 15.55 3.53 -6.68
CA LEU A 82 15.14 3.51 -8.08
C LEU A 82 15.64 4.71 -8.91
N ASP A 83 16.30 5.69 -8.27
CA ASP A 83 16.81 6.93 -8.88
C ASP A 83 15.72 7.79 -9.56
N VAL A 84 14.59 7.94 -8.88
CA VAL A 84 13.46 8.76 -9.36
C VAL A 84 13.07 9.81 -8.33
N ASP A 85 12.40 10.88 -8.76
CA ASP A 85 11.74 11.78 -7.81
C ASP A 85 10.62 10.99 -7.14
N TYR A 86 10.64 10.91 -5.81
CA TYR A 86 9.58 10.22 -5.08
C TYR A 86 8.23 10.72 -5.54
N ARG A 87 8.03 12.03 -5.72
CA ARG A 87 6.75 12.64 -6.13
C ARG A 87 6.20 12.20 -7.48
N SER A 88 7.02 11.56 -8.32
CA SER A 88 6.60 11.00 -9.61
C SER A 88 5.97 9.61 -9.49
N ILE A 89 6.04 8.99 -8.30
CA ILE A 89 5.50 7.66 -8.04
C ILE A 89 4.00 7.76 -7.76
N ALA A 90 3.20 7.09 -8.59
CA ALA A 90 1.78 6.91 -8.37
C ALA A 90 1.53 5.95 -7.20
N LEU A 91 0.40 6.13 -6.51
CA LEU A 91 0.01 5.34 -5.35
C LEU A 91 -1.25 4.54 -5.66
N GLU A 92 -1.20 3.24 -5.47
CA GLU A 92 -2.35 2.35 -5.57
C GLU A 92 -2.42 1.45 -4.34
N ALA A 93 -3.64 1.08 -3.92
CA ALA A 93 -3.80 0.11 -2.85
C ALA A 93 -3.33 -1.27 -3.34
N ALA A 94 -2.48 -1.91 -2.55
CA ALA A 94 -2.02 -3.25 -2.87
C ALA A 94 -3.14 -4.30 -2.70
N PRO A 95 -3.15 -5.38 -3.50
CA PRO A 95 -4.06 -6.51 -3.31
C PRO A 95 -3.86 -7.18 -1.94
N THR A 96 -4.94 -7.49 -1.24
CA THR A 96 -4.93 -8.18 0.06
C THR A 96 -4.58 -9.67 -0.05
N THR A 97 -3.38 -9.96 -0.55
CA THR A 97 -2.79 -11.29 -0.68
C THR A 97 -1.48 -11.40 0.12
N PRO A 98 -1.06 -12.63 0.50
CA PRO A 98 0.08 -12.83 1.40
C PRO A 98 1.39 -12.20 0.94
N GLU A 99 1.58 -12.00 -0.36
CA GLU A 99 2.79 -11.41 -0.93
C GLU A 99 2.98 -9.94 -0.54
N TYR A 100 1.91 -9.27 -0.13
CA TYR A 100 1.91 -7.86 0.29
C TYR A 100 1.79 -7.68 1.80
N TYR A 101 1.68 -8.76 2.56
CA TYR A 101 1.49 -8.66 4.00
C TYR A 101 2.69 -8.03 4.69
N SER A 102 2.43 -7.29 5.77
CA SER A 102 3.50 -6.79 6.62
C SER A 102 4.36 -7.97 7.09
N PRO A 103 5.70 -7.88 7.01
CA PRO A 103 6.57 -8.94 7.52
C PRO A 103 6.43 -9.13 9.04
N LEU A 104 5.96 -8.08 9.75
CA LEU A 104 5.77 -8.10 11.19
C LEU A 104 4.44 -8.71 11.61
N PHE A 105 3.35 -8.31 10.94
CA PHE A 105 1.99 -8.70 11.35
C PHE A 105 1.40 -9.85 10.52
N ARG A 106 2.00 -10.15 9.37
CA ARG A 106 1.48 -11.14 8.39
C ARG A 106 0.04 -10.86 7.97
N GLU A 107 -0.30 -9.57 7.89
CA GLU A 107 -1.56 -9.04 7.39
C GLU A 107 -1.38 -7.57 6.94
N TYR A 108 -2.45 -6.95 6.45
CA TYR A 108 -2.52 -5.51 6.18
C TYR A 108 -2.81 -4.75 7.47
N LEU A 109 -1.79 -4.11 8.04
CA LEU A 109 -1.95 -3.38 9.30
C LEU A 109 -1.03 -2.16 9.38
N THR A 110 -1.62 -1.03 9.77
CA THR A 110 -0.90 0.16 10.25
C THR A 110 -1.17 0.32 11.74
N ALA A 111 -0.24 -0.15 12.58
CA ALA A 111 -0.34 -0.08 14.03
C ALA A 111 1.04 -0.06 14.70
N GLY A 112 1.10 0.24 15.99
CA GLY A 112 2.31 0.10 16.82
C GLY A 112 3.46 1.04 16.48
N SER A 113 3.24 2.08 15.66
CA SER A 113 4.27 3.01 15.19
C SER A 113 5.44 2.32 14.46
N VAL A 114 5.20 1.18 13.83
CA VAL A 114 6.26 0.37 13.19
C VAL A 114 6.33 0.51 11.67
N THR A 115 5.39 1.19 11.01
CA THR A 115 5.31 1.27 9.54
C THR A 115 6.66 1.62 8.93
N THR A 116 7.23 2.77 9.27
CA THR A 116 8.52 3.25 8.75
C THR A 116 9.64 2.21 8.90
N GLY A 117 9.79 1.58 10.07
CA GLY A 117 10.83 0.59 10.30
C GLY A 117 10.58 -0.72 9.54
N SER A 118 9.33 -1.19 9.53
CA SER A 118 8.94 -2.45 8.88
C SER A 118 8.99 -2.37 7.35
N THR A 119 8.83 -1.18 6.76
CA THR A 119 8.86 -0.98 5.31
C THR A 119 10.22 -0.54 4.78
N PHE A 120 11.16 -0.13 5.64
CA PHE A 120 12.46 0.40 5.24
C PHE A 120 13.23 -0.53 4.32
N MET A 121 13.49 -1.76 4.77
CA MET A 121 14.20 -2.75 3.95
C MET A 121 13.38 -3.23 2.76
N PRO A 122 12.10 -3.63 2.90
CA PRO A 122 11.30 -4.10 1.77
C PRO A 122 11.18 -3.10 0.61
N MET A 123 10.90 -1.81 0.90
CA MET A 123 10.74 -0.81 -0.16
C MET A 123 12.07 -0.49 -0.86
N ARG A 124 13.17 -0.41 -0.09
CA ARG A 124 14.50 -0.20 -0.68
C ARG A 124 14.91 -1.40 -1.54
N THR A 125 14.78 -2.61 -1.03
CA THR A 125 15.00 -3.83 -1.81
C THR A 125 14.12 -3.86 -3.06
N ALA A 126 12.87 -3.39 -2.97
CA ALA A 126 11.99 -3.34 -4.12
C ALA A 126 12.54 -2.44 -5.24
N GLY A 127 12.95 -1.22 -4.88
CA GLY A 127 13.53 -0.25 -5.82
C GLY A 127 14.87 -0.69 -6.40
N ALA A 128 15.76 -1.22 -5.55
CA ALA A 128 17.08 -1.67 -5.98
C ALA A 128 17.00 -2.85 -6.95
N LYS A 129 16.11 -3.82 -6.70
CA LYS A 129 15.88 -4.95 -7.62
C LYS A 129 15.31 -4.47 -8.96
N ALA A 130 14.34 -3.57 -8.95
CA ALA A 130 13.78 -3.01 -10.18
C ALA A 130 14.86 -2.28 -10.99
N ARG A 131 15.68 -1.44 -10.34
CA ARG A 131 16.82 -0.77 -10.95
C ARG A 131 17.83 -1.76 -11.55
N ALA A 132 18.17 -2.81 -10.82
CA ALA A 132 19.10 -3.84 -11.30
C ALA A 132 18.58 -4.53 -12.57
N MET A 133 17.29 -4.88 -12.62
CA MET A 133 16.67 -5.47 -13.82
C MET A 133 16.69 -4.51 -15.02
N LEU A 134 16.42 -3.22 -14.79
CA LEU A 134 16.46 -2.19 -15.84
C LEU A 134 17.87 -2.01 -16.41
N LEU A 135 18.88 -1.96 -15.53
CA LEU A 135 20.28 -1.88 -15.92
C LEU A 135 20.73 -3.12 -16.68
N GLU A 136 20.31 -4.31 -16.25
CA GLU A 136 20.62 -5.56 -16.94
C GLU A 136 19.98 -5.62 -18.33
N ALA A 137 18.72 -5.24 -18.44
CA ALA A 137 18.03 -5.20 -19.73
C ALA A 137 18.69 -4.23 -20.71
N ALA A 138 19.05 -3.03 -20.24
CA ALA A 138 19.78 -2.05 -21.06
C ALA A 138 21.18 -2.55 -21.43
N SER A 139 21.90 -3.19 -20.49
CA SER A 139 23.23 -3.76 -20.71
C SER A 139 23.21 -4.80 -21.83
N GLN A 140 22.30 -5.75 -21.76
CA GLN A 140 22.14 -6.80 -22.77
C GLN A 140 21.61 -6.27 -24.11
N ASP A 141 20.60 -5.40 -24.10
CA ASP A 141 20.01 -4.83 -25.31
C ASP A 141 20.99 -3.91 -26.05
N TRP A 142 21.82 -3.19 -25.29
CA TRP A 142 22.76 -2.23 -25.86
C TRP A 142 24.14 -2.83 -26.11
N GLN A 143 24.38 -4.03 -25.60
CA GLN A 143 25.65 -4.76 -25.66
C GLN A 143 26.80 -3.96 -25.05
N VAL A 144 26.55 -3.35 -23.89
CA VAL A 144 27.54 -2.54 -23.14
C VAL A 144 27.62 -3.02 -21.69
N PRO A 145 28.78 -2.91 -21.01
CA PRO A 145 28.88 -3.32 -19.63
C PRO A 145 27.93 -2.55 -18.71
N THR A 146 27.27 -3.25 -17.78
CA THR A 146 26.37 -2.64 -16.78
C THR A 146 27.04 -1.53 -15.96
N ALA A 147 28.36 -1.62 -15.75
CA ALA A 147 29.15 -0.62 -15.04
C ALA A 147 29.27 0.73 -15.77
N GLU A 148 28.98 0.77 -17.07
CA GLU A 148 28.98 2.00 -17.89
C GLU A 148 27.59 2.66 -17.93
N LEU A 149 26.57 2.00 -17.35
CA LEU A 149 25.20 2.48 -17.30
C LEU A 149 24.90 3.23 -16.02
N THR A 150 24.15 4.30 -16.15
CA THR A 150 23.63 5.08 -15.01
C THR A 150 22.13 5.25 -15.11
N THR A 151 21.50 5.58 -13.99
CA THR A 151 20.07 5.76 -13.84
C THR A 151 19.76 7.10 -13.20
N GLU A 152 18.85 7.85 -13.80
CA GLU A 152 18.36 9.11 -13.26
C GLU A 152 17.04 9.48 -13.92
N GLY A 153 16.09 10.01 -13.14
CA GLY A 153 14.85 10.58 -13.69
C GLY A 153 14.01 9.57 -14.48
N ALA A 154 13.94 8.33 -14.00
CA ALA A 154 13.24 7.21 -14.63
C ALA A 154 13.78 6.83 -16.02
N LYS A 155 15.10 6.98 -16.21
CA LYS A 155 15.82 6.60 -17.43
C LYS A 155 17.10 5.86 -17.09
N VAL A 156 17.50 4.96 -17.98
CA VAL A 156 18.87 4.43 -18.07
C VAL A 156 19.62 5.22 -19.15
N THR A 157 20.89 5.51 -18.91
CA THR A 157 21.76 6.24 -19.85
C THR A 157 23.12 5.58 -19.97
N HIS A 158 23.66 5.54 -21.18
CA HIS A 158 25.03 5.12 -21.47
C HIS A 158 25.83 6.30 -22.04
N ALA A 159 26.66 6.91 -21.19
CA ALA A 159 27.32 8.18 -21.51
C ALA A 159 28.25 8.09 -22.74
N ALA A 160 29.01 7.00 -22.90
CA ALA A 160 29.97 6.88 -23.99
C ALA A 160 29.31 6.82 -25.38
N SER A 161 28.11 6.24 -25.48
CA SER A 161 27.35 6.16 -26.74
C SER A 161 26.28 7.24 -26.91
N GLY A 162 25.91 7.94 -25.83
CA GLY A 162 24.77 8.86 -25.80
C GLY A 162 23.39 8.17 -25.82
N ARG A 163 23.32 6.83 -25.76
CA ARG A 163 22.05 6.09 -25.70
C ARG A 163 21.33 6.35 -24.38
N SER A 164 20.00 6.43 -24.45
CA SER A 164 19.12 6.49 -23.30
C SER A 164 17.77 5.84 -23.61
N SER A 165 17.19 5.19 -22.62
CA SER A 165 15.81 4.73 -22.63
C SER A 165 15.15 4.99 -21.29
N THR A 166 13.87 5.31 -21.31
CA THR A 166 13.03 5.32 -20.12
C THR A 166 12.90 3.92 -19.54
N TYR A 167 12.51 3.83 -18.27
CA TYR A 167 12.27 2.53 -17.64
C TYR A 167 11.15 1.76 -18.35
N GLY A 168 10.10 2.47 -18.78
CA GLY A 168 8.99 1.90 -19.54
C GLY A 168 9.41 1.28 -20.88
N GLU A 169 10.33 1.93 -21.61
CA GLU A 169 10.82 1.42 -22.90
C GLU A 169 11.65 0.13 -22.74
N LEU A 170 12.34 -0.04 -21.61
CA LEU A 170 13.15 -1.23 -21.34
C LEU A 170 12.33 -2.48 -21.00
N LEU A 171 11.02 -2.33 -20.75
CA LEU A 171 10.12 -3.44 -20.45
C LEU A 171 10.03 -4.46 -21.58
N GLU A 172 10.12 -4.01 -22.84
CA GLU A 172 10.15 -4.92 -23.98
C GLU A 172 11.42 -5.79 -23.95
N ALA A 173 12.58 -5.18 -23.69
CA ALA A 173 13.85 -5.90 -23.57
C ALA A 173 13.82 -6.89 -22.39
N ILE A 174 13.28 -6.49 -21.24
CA ILE A 174 13.11 -7.35 -20.06
C ILE A 174 12.33 -8.62 -20.41
N HIS A 175 11.18 -8.48 -21.07
CA HIS A 175 10.36 -9.64 -21.45
C HIS A 175 11.04 -10.48 -22.53
N ARG A 176 11.63 -9.85 -23.54
CA ARG A 176 12.26 -10.54 -24.67
C ARG A 176 13.50 -11.33 -24.25
N LEU A 177 14.25 -10.82 -23.28
CA LEU A 177 15.47 -11.43 -22.74
C LEU A 177 15.22 -12.30 -21.50
N ASP A 178 13.96 -12.44 -21.06
CA ASP A 178 13.56 -13.18 -19.86
C ASP A 178 14.33 -12.76 -18.59
N ILE A 179 14.52 -11.45 -18.41
CA ILE A 179 15.23 -10.91 -17.25
C ILE A 179 14.37 -11.11 -15.99
N GLN A 180 14.92 -11.87 -15.04
CA GLN A 180 14.28 -12.15 -13.76
C GLN A 180 14.76 -11.19 -12.66
N PRO A 181 13.93 -10.88 -11.65
CA PRO A 181 14.38 -10.14 -10.48
C PRO A 181 15.53 -10.88 -9.77
N PRO A 182 16.63 -10.20 -9.42
CA PRO A 182 17.74 -10.86 -8.74
C PRO A 182 17.32 -11.32 -7.34
N GLU A 183 17.87 -12.43 -6.85
CA GLU A 183 17.58 -12.95 -5.51
C GLU A 183 18.01 -11.96 -4.42
N THR A 184 19.22 -11.42 -4.58
CA THR A 184 19.82 -10.42 -3.68
C THR A 184 20.21 -9.18 -4.47
N VAL A 185 20.28 -8.04 -3.80
CA VAL A 185 20.70 -6.77 -4.40
C VAL A 185 21.46 -5.94 -3.37
N ALA A 186 22.48 -5.22 -3.81
CA ALA A 186 23.13 -4.22 -2.98
C ALA A 186 22.21 -3.00 -2.86
N LEU A 187 21.99 -2.54 -1.64
CA LEU A 187 21.30 -1.28 -1.38
C LEU A 187 22.33 -0.16 -1.29
N LYS A 188 21.92 1.07 -1.62
CA LYS A 188 22.78 2.25 -1.47
C LYS A 188 23.29 2.41 -0.04
N ASP A 189 24.51 2.91 0.12
CA ASP A 189 24.99 3.31 1.42
C ASP A 189 24.24 4.58 1.88
N PRO A 190 23.93 4.76 3.18
CA PRO A 190 23.31 5.99 3.67
C PRO A 190 24.07 7.27 3.31
N SER A 191 25.39 7.21 3.10
CA SER A 191 26.19 8.35 2.62
C SER A 191 25.88 8.75 1.17
N GLU A 192 25.28 7.86 0.38
CA GLU A 192 24.87 8.10 -1.01
C GLU A 192 23.43 8.64 -1.11
N PHE A 193 22.70 8.74 0.02
CA PHE A 193 21.28 9.10 0.00
C PHE A 193 21.03 10.52 -0.52
N LYS A 194 20.16 10.58 -1.53
CA LYS A 194 19.72 11.83 -2.15
C LYS A 194 18.38 12.31 -1.58
N ILE A 195 17.51 11.41 -1.14
CA ILE A 195 16.14 11.65 -0.68
C ILE A 195 15.99 11.34 0.82
N LEU A 196 16.40 10.15 1.24
CA LEU A 196 16.27 9.68 2.62
C LEU A 196 17.16 10.51 3.56
N GLY A 197 16.66 10.73 4.78
CA GLY A 197 17.34 11.56 5.79
C GLY A 197 17.22 13.07 5.57
N LYS A 198 16.53 13.53 4.52
CA LYS A 198 16.31 14.95 4.23
C LYS A 198 14.85 15.35 4.44
N PRO A 199 14.57 16.61 4.84
CA PRO A 199 13.20 17.12 4.91
C PRO A 199 12.50 17.02 3.55
N ALA A 200 11.28 16.48 3.55
CA ALA A 200 10.48 16.30 2.34
C ALA A 200 9.04 16.78 2.56
N ARG A 201 8.39 17.26 1.50
CA ARG A 201 6.96 17.56 1.53
C ARG A 201 6.16 16.27 1.34
N ARG A 202 5.13 16.11 2.15
CA ARG A 202 4.23 14.96 2.12
C ARG A 202 3.30 15.00 0.91
N TYR A 203 3.06 13.87 0.23
CA TYR A 203 2.06 13.77 -0.86
C TYR A 203 0.68 14.19 -0.36
N GLU A 204 0.29 13.59 0.74
CA GLU A 204 -1.00 13.73 1.37
C GLU A 204 -1.14 15.02 2.18
N GLY A 205 -0.09 15.84 2.22
CA GLY A 205 -0.02 17.03 3.07
C GLY A 205 -1.00 18.13 2.67
N ALA A 206 -1.12 18.41 1.37
CA ALA A 206 -1.96 19.51 0.88
C ALA A 206 -3.43 19.33 1.29
N GLY A 207 -4.03 18.18 0.95
CA GLY A 207 -5.42 17.89 1.28
C GLY A 207 -5.72 17.83 2.78
N LYS A 208 -4.71 17.47 3.59
CA LYS A 208 -4.84 17.45 5.05
C LYS A 208 -4.75 18.84 5.68
N VAL A 209 -4.07 19.77 5.02
CA VAL A 209 -3.91 21.14 5.50
C VAL A 209 -5.11 22.00 5.11
N ASP A 210 -5.62 21.85 3.89
CA ASP A 210 -6.77 22.64 3.40
C ASP A 210 -8.14 22.01 3.72
N GLY A 211 -8.16 20.79 4.27
CA GLY A 211 -9.38 20.08 4.66
C GLY A 211 -10.11 19.37 3.51
N SER A 212 -9.50 19.28 2.32
CA SER A 212 -10.07 18.54 1.18
C SER A 212 -9.85 17.02 1.27
N ALA A 213 -9.01 16.53 2.18
CA ALA A 213 -8.82 15.10 2.39
C ALA A 213 -10.07 14.46 2.98
N GLU A 214 -10.60 13.42 2.32
CA GLU A 214 -11.71 12.62 2.83
C GLU A 214 -11.19 11.46 3.69
N PHE A 215 -11.73 11.33 4.89
CA PHE A 215 -11.51 10.23 5.80
C PHE A 215 -12.78 9.39 5.92
N GLY A 216 -12.65 8.17 6.45
CA GLY A 216 -13.82 7.29 6.65
C GLY A 216 -14.92 7.91 7.51
N ILE A 217 -14.59 8.86 8.39
CA ILE A 217 -15.57 9.60 9.20
C ILE A 217 -16.38 10.64 8.40
N ASP A 218 -15.87 11.06 7.24
CA ASP A 218 -16.52 12.08 6.39
C ASP A 218 -17.59 11.50 5.48
N ILE A 219 -17.65 10.16 5.36
CA ILE A 219 -18.64 9.46 4.55
C ILE A 219 -20.05 9.74 5.07
N LYS A 220 -20.92 10.26 4.20
CA LYS A 220 -22.34 10.51 4.49
C LYS A 220 -23.22 9.71 3.54
N LEU A 221 -24.06 8.83 4.10
CA LEU A 221 -25.02 8.04 3.33
C LEU A 221 -26.45 8.56 3.52
N PRO A 222 -27.36 8.41 2.53
CA PRO A 222 -28.76 8.73 2.71
C PRO A 222 -29.36 8.00 3.92
N GLY A 223 -29.95 8.75 4.85
CA GLY A 223 -30.54 8.20 6.08
C GLY A 223 -29.54 7.74 7.14
N MET A 224 -28.25 8.08 7.03
CA MET A 224 -27.23 7.71 8.01
C MET A 224 -27.56 8.27 9.40
N LEU A 225 -27.63 7.38 10.39
CA LEU A 225 -27.79 7.73 11.80
C LEU A 225 -26.42 7.88 12.47
N TYR A 226 -26.32 8.78 13.43
CA TYR A 226 -25.10 9.02 14.20
C TYR A 226 -25.27 8.50 15.63
N GLY A 227 -24.33 7.67 16.08
CA GLY A 227 -24.25 7.20 17.45
C GLY A 227 -23.10 7.86 18.20
N ALA A 228 -23.31 8.23 19.47
CA ALA A 228 -22.27 8.72 20.35
C ALA A 228 -22.31 7.95 21.68
N ILE A 229 -21.14 7.69 22.27
CA ILE A 229 -21.05 7.09 23.60
C ILE A 229 -21.36 8.19 24.63
N ALA A 230 -22.46 8.04 25.37
CA ALA A 230 -22.73 8.84 26.56
C ALA A 230 -21.69 8.47 27.64
N ARG A 231 -20.77 9.40 27.94
CA ARG A 231 -19.72 9.19 28.95
C ARG A 231 -20.15 9.82 30.28
N PRO A 232 -19.87 9.17 31.44
CA PRO A 232 -20.13 9.77 32.73
C PRO A 232 -19.32 11.08 32.87
N PRO A 233 -19.85 12.10 33.57
CA PRO A 233 -19.13 13.37 33.76
C PRO A 233 -17.89 13.24 34.65
N VAL A 234 -17.73 12.09 35.32
CA VAL A 234 -16.62 11.78 36.22
C VAL A 234 -15.95 10.48 35.79
N HIS A 235 -14.63 10.45 35.98
CA HIS A 235 -13.83 9.24 35.77
C HIS A 235 -14.37 8.09 36.65
N SER A 236 -14.36 6.86 36.14
CA SER A 236 -14.88 5.66 36.81
C SER A 236 -16.39 5.64 37.12
N GLY A 237 -17.17 6.59 36.60
CA GLY A 237 -18.63 6.55 36.72
C GLY A 237 -19.23 5.29 36.07
N SER A 238 -20.26 4.73 36.68
CA SER A 238 -20.99 3.56 36.16
C SER A 238 -22.36 3.98 35.64
N VAL A 239 -22.85 3.32 34.59
CA VAL A 239 -24.22 3.53 34.09
C VAL A 239 -25.19 2.95 35.12
N ILE A 240 -26.16 3.77 35.56
CA ILE A 240 -27.19 3.36 36.53
C ILE A 240 -28.40 2.77 35.80
N ASP A 241 -28.83 3.43 34.71
CA ASP A 241 -29.95 2.98 33.87
C ASP A 241 -29.83 3.60 32.46
N PHE A 242 -30.56 3.05 31.48
CA PHE A 242 -30.68 3.60 30.12
C PHE A 242 -32.10 3.33 29.56
N ASP A 243 -32.53 4.14 28.60
CA ASP A 243 -33.89 4.13 28.00
C ASP A 243 -34.05 3.20 26.78
#